data_AF-S4PK74-F1
#
_entry.id   AF-S4PK74-F1
#
_cell.length_a   1.000
_cell.length_b   1.000
_cell.length_c   1.000
_cell.angle_alpha   90.00
_cell.angle_beta   90.00
_cell.angle_gamma   90.00
#
_symmetry.space_group_name_H-M   'P 1'
#
loop_
_entity.id
_entity.type
_entity.pdbx_description
1 polymer ?
#
loop_
_entity_poly.entity_id
_entity_poly.type
_entity_poly.pdbx_seq_one_letter_code
_entity_poly.pdbx_strand_id
1 'polypeptide(L)'
;MAFRRESSEDIDILTLEEREFQVKWNRFSDWLHCICVVTFDLELGQAMESVYPPGVTLSDQEKCNICYLAFPDSNSGCMGDTQFHVRLRSLAPLTRQQLRYNEDSVPTLRADSTHYWGFVYFRQVKDPSLPRGYFQKSIILLTRLPFINLYYKVIQLIAPKH
;
A
#
# COMPACT_ATOMS: atom_id res chain seq x y z
N MET A 1 46.69 -18.14 9.46
CA MET A 1 46.03 -18.93 8.39
C MET A 1 44.64 -18.34 8.21
N ALA A 2 44.43 -17.71 7.05
CA ALA A 2 43.20 -17.16 6.46
C ALA A 2 42.20 -16.35 7.34
N PHE A 3 42.39 -15.03 7.36
CA PHE A 3 41.28 -14.06 7.37
C PHE A 3 40.50 -14.25 6.06
N ARG A 4 39.25 -14.72 6.13
CA ARG A 4 38.35 -14.73 4.98
C ARG A 4 37.81 -13.31 4.82
N ARG A 5 38.35 -12.56 3.85
CA ARG A 5 37.74 -11.33 3.36
C ARG A 5 36.40 -11.73 2.74
N GLU A 6 35.30 -11.33 3.35
CA GLU A 6 34.02 -11.21 2.64
C GLU A 6 34.20 -10.06 1.64
N SER A 7 34.27 -10.42 0.37
CA SER A 7 34.40 -9.51 -0.77
C SER A 7 33.15 -8.65 -0.88
N SER A 8 33.34 -7.34 -1.01
CA SER A 8 32.29 -6.33 -1.23
C SER A 8 31.75 -6.35 -2.67
N GLU A 9 31.45 -7.52 -3.22
CA GLU A 9 31.09 -7.71 -4.64
C GLU A 9 29.71 -8.35 -4.88
N ASP A 10 28.87 -8.47 -3.85
CA ASP A 10 27.43 -8.71 -4.03
C ASP A 10 26.69 -7.37 -4.17
N ILE A 11 27.15 -6.52 -5.09
CA ILE A 11 26.46 -5.27 -5.45
C ILE A 11 25.39 -5.64 -6.48
N ASP A 12 24.13 -5.65 -6.02
CA ASP A 12 22.87 -5.59 -6.77
C ASP A 12 23.01 -5.41 -8.29
N ILE A 13 23.08 -6.54 -9.01
CA ILE A 13 22.79 -6.54 -10.45
C ILE A 13 21.28 -6.68 -10.59
N LEU A 14 20.57 -5.56 -10.40
CA LEU A 14 19.15 -5.49 -10.79
C LEU A 14 19.05 -5.77 -12.29
N THR A 15 18.14 -6.67 -12.65
CA THR A 15 17.84 -6.99 -14.05
C THR A 15 17.44 -5.72 -14.80
N LEU A 16 17.62 -5.69 -16.12
CA LEU A 16 17.21 -4.55 -16.94
C LEU A 16 15.71 -4.23 -16.77
N GLU A 17 14.89 -5.25 -16.59
CA GLU A 17 13.46 -5.12 -16.33
C GLU A 17 13.18 -4.44 -14.99
N GLU A 18 13.87 -4.84 -13.91
CA GLU A 18 13.75 -4.21 -12.58
C GLU A 18 14.20 -2.75 -12.58
N ARG A 19 15.26 -2.43 -13.33
CA ARG A 19 15.75 -1.04 -13.47
C ARG A 19 14.77 -0.18 -14.25
N GLU A 20 14.25 -0.67 -15.37
CA GLU A 20 13.20 0.02 -16.13
C GLU A 20 11.95 0.25 -15.29
N PHE A 21 11.58 -0.76 -14.52
CA PHE A 21 10.46 -0.73 -13.60
C PHE A 21 10.65 0.33 -12.52
N GLN A 22 11.81 0.34 -11.83
CA GLN A 22 12.12 1.37 -10.83
C GLN A 22 12.06 2.78 -11.41
N VAL A 23 12.57 2.99 -12.63
CA VAL A 23 12.51 4.31 -13.28
C VAL A 23 11.06 4.74 -13.54
N LYS A 24 10.22 3.82 -14.04
CA LYS A 24 8.78 4.09 -14.26
C LYS A 24 8.08 4.37 -12.93
N TRP A 25 8.34 3.55 -11.91
CA TRP A 25 7.78 3.74 -10.58
C TRP A 25 8.20 5.06 -9.94
N ASN A 26 9.47 5.45 -10.03
CA ASN A 26 9.97 6.69 -9.43
C ASN A 26 9.25 7.94 -9.96
N ARG A 27 8.74 7.92 -11.20
CA ARG A 27 7.89 9.01 -11.72
C ARG A 27 6.47 8.95 -11.19
N PHE A 28 6.01 7.75 -10.85
CA PHE A 28 4.66 7.49 -10.34
C PHE A 28 4.57 7.55 -8.81
N SER A 29 5.68 7.43 -8.08
CA SER A 29 5.73 7.41 -6.62
C SER A 29 5.24 8.70 -5.96
N ASP A 30 5.29 9.81 -6.69
CA ASP A 30 4.73 11.09 -6.25
C ASP A 30 3.19 11.10 -6.27
N TRP A 31 2.58 10.25 -7.12
CA TRP A 31 1.14 10.02 -7.19
C TRP A 31 0.71 8.94 -6.20
N LEU A 32 1.37 7.79 -6.21
CA LEU A 32 1.02 6.64 -5.38
C LEU A 32 2.27 6.14 -4.65
N HIS A 33 2.27 6.21 -3.32
CA HIS A 33 3.40 5.80 -2.51
C HIS A 33 3.65 4.29 -2.59
N CYS A 34 2.59 3.50 -2.37
CA CYS A 34 2.62 2.04 -2.55
C CYS A 34 1.20 1.47 -2.58
N ILE A 35 1.12 0.18 -2.91
CA ILE A 35 -0.05 -0.66 -2.84
C ILE A 35 0.27 -1.77 -1.84
N CYS A 36 -0.61 -1.99 -0.88
CA CYS A 36 -0.47 -3.10 0.05
C CYS A 36 -1.64 -4.06 -0.14
N VAL A 37 -1.33 -5.36 -0.10
CA VAL A 37 -2.31 -6.44 -0.06
C VAL A 37 -2.30 -7.02 1.33
N VAL A 38 -3.46 -7.06 1.96
CA VAL A 38 -3.65 -7.51 3.35
C VAL A 38 -4.65 -8.64 3.36
N THR A 39 -4.35 -9.73 4.03
CA THR A 39 -5.25 -10.88 4.20
C THR A 39 -5.62 -11.06 5.67
N PHE A 40 -6.58 -11.94 5.92
CA PHE A 40 -6.87 -12.42 7.26
C PHE A 40 -6.20 -13.78 7.49
N ASP A 41 -5.18 -13.77 8.35
CA ASP A 41 -4.56 -14.96 8.90
C ASP A 41 -5.31 -15.40 10.18
N LEU A 42 -5.43 -16.72 10.38
CA LEU A 42 -6.21 -17.25 11.51
C LEU A 42 -5.55 -17.07 12.87
N GLU A 43 -4.21 -17.02 12.90
CA GLU A 43 -3.42 -16.91 14.12
C GLU A 43 -3.05 -15.45 14.39
N LEU A 44 -2.67 -14.72 13.35
CA LEU A 44 -2.17 -13.35 13.44
C LEU A 44 -3.27 -12.28 13.28
N GLY A 45 -4.42 -12.63 12.71
CA GLY A 45 -5.46 -11.67 12.32
C GLY A 45 -5.11 -11.00 10.99
N GLN A 46 -5.28 -9.67 10.90
CA GLN A 46 -4.94 -8.96 9.65
C GLN A 46 -3.42 -8.98 9.42
N ALA A 47 -2.98 -9.52 8.29
CA ALA A 47 -1.57 -9.69 7.98
C ALA A 47 -1.22 -9.15 6.59
N MET A 48 -0.02 -8.58 6.46
CA MET A 48 0.49 -8.09 5.19
C MET A 48 0.87 -9.28 4.30
N GLU A 49 0.20 -9.42 3.15
CA GLU A 49 0.52 -10.45 2.16
C GLU A 49 1.63 -9.97 1.23
N SER A 50 1.51 -8.75 0.69
CA SER A 50 2.52 -8.18 -0.20
C SER A 50 2.47 -6.65 -0.25
N VAL A 51 3.59 -6.04 -0.65
CA VAL A 51 3.73 -4.60 -0.88
C VAL A 51 4.29 -4.40 -2.28
N TYR A 52 3.67 -3.48 -3.02
CA TYR A 52 4.10 -3.09 -4.34
C TYR A 52 4.34 -1.58 -4.42
N PRO A 53 5.43 -1.14 -5.06
CA PRO A 53 6.45 -1.95 -5.72
C PRO A 53 7.35 -2.70 -4.73
N PRO A 54 8.09 -3.71 -5.21
CA PRO A 54 9.17 -4.31 -4.45
C PRO A 54 10.19 -3.23 -4.04
N GLY A 55 10.64 -3.27 -2.78
CA GLY A 55 11.65 -2.35 -2.26
C GLY A 55 11.12 -1.10 -1.56
N VAL A 56 9.79 -0.87 -1.53
CA VAL A 56 9.23 0.15 -0.62
C VAL A 56 9.46 -0.29 0.82
N THR A 57 10.10 0.58 1.60
CA THR A 57 10.34 0.38 3.02
C THR A 57 9.22 0.99 3.83
N LEU A 58 8.48 0.14 4.54
CA LEU A 58 7.51 0.53 5.56
C LEU A 58 8.07 0.12 6.91
N SER A 59 7.98 1.01 7.91
CA SER A 59 8.29 0.64 9.29
C SER A 59 7.30 -0.40 9.80
N ASP A 60 7.68 -1.16 10.82
CA ASP A 60 6.78 -2.17 11.38
C ASP A 60 5.51 -1.55 11.98
N GLN A 61 5.62 -0.35 12.54
CA GLN A 61 4.45 0.41 13.00
C GLN A 61 3.52 0.79 11.83
N GLU A 62 4.07 1.22 10.69
CA GLU A 62 3.27 1.52 9.50
C GLU A 62 2.58 0.26 8.98
N LYS A 63 3.29 -0.87 8.87
CA LYS A 63 2.70 -2.15 8.47
C LYS A 63 1.55 -2.55 9.39
N CYS A 64 1.75 -2.49 10.71
CA CYS A 64 0.69 -2.79 11.68
C CYS A 64 -0.54 -1.88 11.49
N ASN A 65 -0.31 -0.57 11.35
CA ASN A 65 -1.40 0.39 11.13
C ASN A 65 -2.13 0.14 9.81
N ILE A 66 -1.40 -0.19 8.74
CA ILE A 66 -1.97 -0.52 7.43
C ILE A 66 -2.83 -1.77 7.52
N CYS A 67 -2.32 -2.85 8.12
CA CYS A 67 -3.07 -4.10 8.28
C CYS A 67 -4.36 -3.90 9.07
N TYR A 68 -4.29 -3.17 10.18
CA TYR A 68 -5.44 -2.87 11.02
C TYR A 68 -6.49 -2.05 10.25
N LEU A 69 -6.08 -0.97 9.59
CA LEU A 69 -6.99 -0.04 8.90
C LEU A 69 -7.47 -0.54 7.54
N ALA A 70 -6.89 -1.61 7.00
CA ALA A 70 -7.33 -2.21 5.74
C ALA A 70 -8.63 -3.01 5.87
N PHE A 71 -9.13 -3.25 7.09
CA PHE A 71 -10.39 -3.96 7.33
C PHE A 71 -11.43 -3.00 7.89
N PRO A 72 -12.74 -3.20 7.62
CA PRO A 72 -13.78 -2.41 8.25
C PRO A 72 -13.82 -2.67 9.76
N ASP A 73 -14.26 -1.68 10.55
CA ASP A 73 -14.38 -1.80 12.01
C ASP A 73 -15.29 -2.97 12.44
N SER A 74 -16.24 -3.33 11.58
CA SER A 74 -17.09 -4.52 11.73
C SER A 74 -17.25 -5.23 10.40
N ASN A 75 -17.09 -6.55 10.43
CA ASN A 75 -17.32 -7.42 9.28
C ASN A 75 -18.82 -7.75 9.09
N SER A 76 -19.66 -7.41 10.07
CA SER A 76 -21.10 -7.66 10.04
C SER A 76 -21.75 -6.75 9.00
N GLY A 77 -22.27 -7.34 7.92
CA GLY A 77 -22.88 -6.61 6.81
C GLY A 77 -21.95 -6.28 5.65
N CYS A 78 -20.66 -6.62 5.73
CA CYS A 78 -19.67 -6.38 4.67
C CYS A 78 -19.55 -7.53 3.65
N MET A 79 -20.62 -8.31 3.43
CA MET A 79 -20.60 -9.39 2.44
C MET A 79 -20.44 -8.83 1.02
N GLY A 80 -19.52 -9.40 0.25
CA GLY A 80 -19.14 -8.89 -1.06
C GLY A 80 -17.99 -7.90 -0.98
N ASP A 81 -18.10 -6.80 -1.71
CA ASP A 81 -17.04 -5.82 -1.88
C ASP A 81 -17.41 -4.50 -1.18
N THR A 82 -16.51 -3.98 -0.35
CA THR A 82 -16.67 -2.73 0.40
C THR A 82 -15.49 -1.81 0.11
N GLN A 83 -15.77 -0.53 -0.12
CA GLN A 83 -14.74 0.49 -0.34
C GLN A 83 -14.86 1.60 0.70
N PHE A 84 -13.72 2.04 1.20
CA PHE A 84 -13.62 3.14 2.14
C PHE A 84 -12.23 3.76 2.06
N HIS A 85 -11.99 4.85 2.78
CA HIS A 85 -10.65 5.40 2.89
C HIS A 85 -10.34 5.79 4.34
N VAL A 86 -9.05 5.76 4.65
CA VAL A 86 -8.49 6.01 5.98
C VAL A 86 -7.37 7.04 5.87
N ARG A 87 -6.99 7.61 7.01
CA ARG A 87 -5.80 8.48 7.11
C ARG A 87 -4.79 7.85 8.04
N LEU A 88 -3.58 7.63 7.54
CA LEU A 88 -2.47 7.05 8.29
C LEU A 88 -1.44 8.13 8.53
N ARG A 89 -1.09 8.37 9.79
CA ARG A 89 -0.04 9.34 10.12
C ARG A 89 1.29 8.90 9.50
N SER A 90 1.98 9.82 8.84
CA SER A 90 3.31 9.57 8.30
C SER A 90 4.28 10.64 8.75
N LEU A 91 5.49 10.20 9.09
CA LEU A 91 6.62 11.07 9.44
C LEU A 91 7.49 11.40 8.22
N ALA A 92 7.26 10.73 7.09
CA ALA A 92 8.03 10.99 5.88
C ALA A 92 7.72 12.42 5.37
N PRO A 93 8.74 13.19 4.96
CA PRO A 93 8.52 14.48 4.34
C PRO A 93 7.90 14.32 2.95
N LEU A 94 7.26 15.38 2.46
CA LEU A 94 6.83 15.44 1.06
C LEU A 94 8.04 15.46 0.13
N THR A 95 7.89 14.87 -1.05
CA THR A 95 8.92 14.95 -2.09
C THR A 95 9.00 16.37 -2.66
N ARG A 96 10.11 16.69 -3.35
CA ARG A 96 10.27 17.98 -4.03
C ARG A 96 9.16 18.24 -5.05
N GLN A 97 8.70 17.21 -5.77
CA GLN A 97 7.63 17.39 -6.75
C GLN A 97 6.28 17.62 -6.09
N GLN A 98 5.99 16.94 -4.97
CA GLN A 98 4.78 17.19 -4.19
C GLN A 98 4.76 18.60 -3.58
N LEU A 99 5.91 19.10 -3.12
CA LEU A 99 6.03 20.48 -2.64
C LEU A 99 5.74 21.50 -3.77
N ARG A 100 6.34 21.31 -4.95
CA ARG A 100 6.06 22.16 -6.12
C ARG A 100 4.60 22.10 -6.55
N TYR A 101 4.02 20.90 -6.60
CA TYR A 101 2.59 20.72 -6.87
C TYR A 101 1.72 21.50 -5.88
N ASN A 102 2.09 21.51 -4.60
CA ASN A 102 1.34 22.24 -3.57
C ASN A 102 1.35 23.76 -3.76
N GLU A 103 2.41 24.33 -4.35
CA GLU A 103 2.51 25.76 -4.65
C GLU A 103 1.43 26.18 -5.65
N ASP A 104 1.16 25.35 -6.66
CA ASP A 104 0.20 25.62 -7.73
C ASP A 104 -1.22 25.06 -7.44
N SER A 105 -1.37 24.21 -6.42
CA SER A 105 -2.64 23.55 -6.09
C SER A 105 -3.50 24.35 -5.10
N VAL A 106 -4.82 24.28 -5.32
CA VAL A 106 -5.82 24.72 -4.32
C VAL A 106 -5.65 23.93 -3.01
N PRO A 107 -5.90 24.55 -1.83
CA PRO A 107 -5.62 23.94 -0.54
C PRO A 107 -6.25 22.56 -0.31
N THR A 108 -7.46 22.34 -0.83
CA THR A 108 -8.22 21.08 -0.67
C THR A 108 -7.63 19.90 -1.46
N LEU A 109 -6.76 20.16 -2.44
CA LEU A 109 -6.17 19.14 -3.32
C LEU A 109 -4.66 18.96 -3.11
N ARG A 110 -4.07 19.65 -2.13
CA ARG A 110 -2.65 19.56 -1.83
C ARG A 110 -2.26 18.18 -1.30
N ALA A 111 -1.04 17.77 -1.63
CA ALA A 111 -0.37 16.64 -0.99
C ALA A 111 -0.25 16.89 0.53
N ASP A 112 -0.73 15.93 1.32
CA ASP A 112 -0.81 16.02 2.77
C ASP A 112 0.55 15.74 3.42
N SER A 113 1.14 16.73 4.10
CA SER A 113 2.46 16.58 4.73
C SER A 113 2.47 15.67 5.96
N THR A 114 1.31 15.37 6.54
CA THR A 114 1.20 14.71 7.85
C THR A 114 0.60 13.30 7.79
N HIS A 115 -0.14 12.99 6.73
CA HIS A 115 -0.80 11.69 6.58
C HIS A 115 -0.68 11.15 5.16
N TYR A 116 -0.70 9.83 5.05
CA TYR A 116 -1.14 9.16 3.84
C TYR A 116 -2.66 9.01 3.85
N TRP A 117 -3.25 9.16 2.67
CA TRP A 117 -4.59 8.70 2.35
C TRP A 117 -4.49 7.23 1.93
N GLY A 118 -5.21 6.37 2.63
CA GLY A 118 -5.33 4.95 2.31
C GLY A 118 -6.68 4.66 1.69
N PHE A 119 -6.74 4.36 0.40
CA PHE A 119 -7.98 3.95 -0.26
C PHE A 119 -8.08 2.44 -0.26
N VAL A 120 -9.12 1.91 0.36
CA VAL A 120 -9.28 0.48 0.65
C VAL A 120 -10.37 -0.14 -0.22
N TYR A 121 -10.08 -1.35 -0.70
CA TYR A 121 -11.06 -2.27 -1.27
C TYR A 121 -10.98 -3.56 -0.46
N PHE A 122 -12.02 -3.82 0.31
CA PHE A 122 -12.16 -5.02 1.13
C PHE A 122 -13.15 -5.98 0.47
N ARG A 123 -12.76 -7.24 0.38
CA ARG A 123 -13.62 -8.34 -0.09
C ARG A 123 -13.82 -9.34 1.02
N GLN A 124 -15.08 -9.67 1.27
CA GLN A 124 -15.48 -10.77 2.13
C GLN A 124 -16.47 -11.67 1.42
N VAL A 125 -16.12 -12.94 1.24
CA VAL A 125 -16.95 -13.93 0.55
C VAL A 125 -17.09 -15.16 1.43
N LYS A 126 -18.27 -15.78 1.49
CA LYS A 126 -18.44 -17.07 2.15
C LYS A 126 -17.61 -18.12 1.45
N ASP A 127 -16.77 -18.79 2.22
CA ASP A 127 -15.99 -19.94 1.75
C ASP A 127 -16.02 -21.02 2.84
N PRO A 128 -16.88 -22.04 2.68
CA PRO A 128 -16.98 -23.14 3.64
C PRO A 128 -15.73 -24.01 3.73
N SER A 129 -14.81 -23.92 2.76
CA SER A 129 -13.55 -24.67 2.80
C SER A 129 -12.54 -24.05 3.77
N LEU A 130 -12.73 -22.78 4.15
CA LEU A 130 -11.87 -22.09 5.10
C LEU A 130 -12.37 -22.29 6.54
N PRO A 131 -11.48 -22.43 7.55
CA PRO A 131 -11.88 -22.70 8.93
C PRO A 131 -12.83 -21.67 9.56
N ARG A 132 -12.77 -20.39 9.12
CA ARG A 132 -13.69 -19.33 9.57
C ARG A 132 -14.95 -19.18 8.71
N GLY A 133 -15.07 -19.92 7.62
CA GLY A 133 -16.20 -19.84 6.70
C GLY A 133 -16.21 -18.62 5.78
N TYR A 134 -15.16 -17.81 5.80
CA TYR A 134 -15.04 -16.60 4.99
C TYR A 134 -13.62 -16.43 4.43
N PHE A 135 -13.55 -16.07 3.15
CA PHE A 135 -12.39 -15.45 2.54
C PHE A 135 -12.44 -13.94 2.83
N GLN A 136 -11.34 -13.38 3.33
CA GLN A 136 -11.23 -11.95 3.63
C GLN A 136 -9.89 -11.41 3.13
N LYS A 137 -9.97 -10.40 2.27
CA LYS A 137 -8.77 -9.79 1.67
C LYS A 137 -9.03 -8.33 1.37
N SER A 138 -8.00 -7.52 1.55
CA SER A 138 -8.01 -6.10 1.24
C SER A 138 -6.84 -5.70 0.36
N ILE A 139 -7.11 -4.72 -0.50
CA ILE A 139 -6.08 -3.92 -1.15
C ILE A 139 -6.19 -2.50 -0.60
N ILE A 140 -5.06 -1.87 -0.33
CA ILE A 140 -5.00 -0.47 0.08
C ILE A 140 -3.97 0.30 -0.74
N LEU A 141 -4.43 1.39 -1.36
CA LEU A 141 -3.58 2.34 -2.08
C LEU A 141 -3.15 3.45 -1.12
N LEU A 142 -1.85 3.64 -0.91
CA LEU A 142 -1.31 4.72 -0.10
C LEU A 142 -0.83 5.87 -0.97
N THR A 143 -1.30 7.09 -0.70
CA THR A 143 -0.92 8.30 -1.45
C THR A 143 -0.90 9.52 -0.52
N ARG A 144 -0.19 10.57 -0.92
CA ARG A 144 -0.27 11.89 -0.27
C ARG A 144 -1.43 12.73 -0.83
N LEU A 145 -2.05 12.33 -1.94
CA LEU A 145 -2.99 13.15 -2.70
C LEU A 145 -4.45 12.79 -2.38
N PRO A 146 -5.30 13.75 -1.99
CA PRO A 146 -6.70 13.49 -1.60
C PRO A 146 -7.64 13.37 -2.82
N PHE A 147 -7.24 12.66 -3.87
CA PHE A 147 -8.05 12.51 -5.10
C PHE A 147 -9.05 11.36 -4.99
N ILE A 148 -10.07 11.53 -4.16
CA ILE A 148 -10.99 10.46 -3.73
C ILE A 148 -11.57 9.67 -4.92
N ASN A 149 -12.20 10.35 -5.87
CA ASN A 149 -12.85 9.69 -7.01
C ASN A 149 -11.85 8.97 -7.91
N LEU A 150 -10.65 9.53 -8.10
CA LEU A 150 -9.60 8.91 -8.89
C LEU A 150 -9.17 7.59 -8.26
N TYR A 151 -8.79 7.61 -6.98
CA TYR A 151 -8.24 6.42 -6.33
C TYR A 151 -9.28 5.33 -6.08
N TYR A 152 -10.55 5.68 -5.87
CA TYR A 152 -11.62 4.68 -5.87
C TYR A 152 -11.80 4.00 -7.24
N LYS A 153 -11.65 4.73 -8.34
CA LYS A 153 -11.68 4.12 -9.68
C LYS A 153 -10.45 3.27 -9.95
N VAL A 154 -9.26 3.75 -9.54
CA VAL A 154 -8.01 3.00 -9.71
C VAL A 154 -8.07 1.68 -8.94
N ILE A 155 -8.47 1.69 -7.67
CA ILE A 155 -8.51 0.46 -6.88
C ILE A 155 -9.56 -0.54 -7.39
N GLN A 156 -10.70 -0.08 -7.94
CA GLN A 156 -11.68 -0.97 -8.59
C GLN A 156 -11.10 -1.71 -9.81
N LEU A 157 -10.11 -1.13 -10.50
CA LEU A 157 -9.46 -1.77 -11.65
C LEU A 157 -8.38 -2.76 -11.22
N ILE A 158 -7.77 -2.54 -10.05
CA ILE A 158 -6.69 -3.38 -9.50
C ILE A 158 -7.28 -4.57 -8.74
N ALA A 159 -8.30 -4.34 -7.91
CA ALA A 159 -8.80 -5.32 -6.95
C ALA A 159 -9.32 -6.64 -7.51
N PRO A 160 -10.04 -6.70 -8.64
CA PRO A 160 -10.50 -7.96 -9.20
C PRO A 160 -9.39 -8.94 -9.60
N LYS A 161 -8.14 -8.48 -9.71
CA LYS A 161 -6.98 -9.28 -10.12
C LYS A 161 -6.25 -9.96 -8.95
N HIS A 162 -6.72 -9.75 -7.71
CA HIS A 162 -6.09 -10.25 -6.48
C HIS A 162 -7.12 -10.84 -5.51
#